data_AF-Q9EW28-F1
#
_entry.id   AF-Q9EW28-F1
#
_cell.length_a   1.000
_cell.length_b   1.000
_cell.length_c   1.000
_cell.angle_alpha   90.00
_cell.angle_beta   90.00
_cell.angle_gamma   90.00
#
_symmetry.space_group_name_H-M   'P 1'
#
loop_
_entity.id
_entity.type
_entity.pdbx_description
1 polymer ?
#
loop_
_entity_poly.entity_id
_entity_poly.type
_entity_poly.pdbx_seq_one_letter_code
_entity_poly.pdbx_strand_id
1 'polypeptide(L)'
;FAADSQRKAQLAIEKGRFKEEIAPVTIPQRKGEPLLVDQDEYPKFGTTVDKLAKLRPAFIKDEGTVTAGNASGINDGAAAILLMSKEKAEELGLPILAKITSYASAGVDPSIMGCGPIPATKKALAKAQLTIDDIDLIEENEAFA
;
A
#
# COMPACT_ATOMS: atom_id res chain seq x y z
N PHE A 1 1.29 14.41 5.69
CA PHE A 1 1.02 13.07 5.15
C PHE A 1 2.29 12.28 4.91
N ALA A 2 3.11 12.58 3.89
CA ALA A 2 4.25 11.74 3.49
C ALA A 2 5.28 11.44 4.60
N ALA A 3 5.64 12.41 5.45
CA ALA A 3 6.52 12.15 6.60
C ALA A 3 5.91 11.16 7.60
N ASP A 4 4.58 11.16 7.76
CA ASP A 4 3.88 10.24 8.66
C ASP A 4 3.80 8.82 8.08
N SER A 5 3.56 8.69 6.76
CA SER A 5 3.64 7.41 6.04
C SER A 5 5.01 6.76 6.22
N GLN A 6 6.09 7.51 5.95
CA GLN A 6 7.47 7.06 6.16
C GLN A 6 7.75 6.65 7.61
N ARG A 7 7.24 7.41 8.58
CA ARG A 7 7.37 7.12 10.01
C ARG A 7 6.62 5.84 10.40
N LYS A 8 5.39 5.63 9.91
CA LYS A 8 4.60 4.43 10.17
C LYS A 8 5.27 3.19 9.58
N ALA A 9 5.75 3.27 8.34
CA ALA A 9 6.51 2.20 7.69
C ALA A 9 7.79 1.85 8.46
N GLN A 10 8.58 2.86 8.86
CA GLN A 10 9.76 2.66 9.71
C GLN A 10 9.41 1.91 11.00
N LEU A 11 8.38 2.36 11.73
CA LEU A 11 7.97 1.72 12.98
C LEU A 11 7.45 0.29 12.77
N ALA A 12 6.81 0.01 11.64
CA ALA A 12 6.33 -1.33 11.30
C ALA A 12 7.50 -2.28 11.01
N ILE A 13 8.50 -1.82 10.25
CA ILE A 13 9.73 -2.58 9.96
C ILE A 13 10.51 -2.85 11.24
N GLU A 14 10.77 -1.83 12.06
CA GLU A 14 11.52 -1.97 13.31
C GLU A 14 10.85 -2.94 14.29
N LYS A 15 9.51 -2.98 14.29
CA LYS A 15 8.71 -3.92 15.10
C LYS A 15 8.51 -5.29 14.44
N GLY A 16 9.06 -5.50 13.24
CA GLY A 16 8.95 -6.75 12.50
C GLY A 16 7.53 -7.08 12.03
N ARG A 17 6.65 -6.09 11.87
CA ARG A 17 5.24 -6.32 11.50
C ARG A 17 5.07 -6.91 10.10
N PHE A 18 5.99 -6.63 9.18
CA PHE A 18 5.95 -7.14 7.81
C PHE A 18 6.59 -8.52 7.64
N LYS A 19 7.20 -9.09 8.70
CA LYS A 19 7.90 -10.38 8.60
C LYS A 19 6.98 -11.55 8.25
N GLU A 20 5.70 -11.45 8.60
CA GLU A 20 4.71 -12.51 8.32
C GLU A 20 4.18 -12.45 6.88
N GLU A 21 4.28 -11.30 6.21
CA GLU A 21 3.72 -11.09 4.87
C GLU A 21 4.79 -11.01 3.76
N ILE A 22 6.05 -10.69 4.09
CA ILE A 22 7.16 -10.70 3.13
C ILE A 22 7.71 -12.13 2.96
N ALA A 23 7.61 -12.65 1.73
CA ALA A 23 8.34 -13.84 1.32
C ALA A 23 9.76 -13.45 0.86
N PRO A 24 10.84 -13.92 1.51
CA PRO A 24 12.20 -13.54 1.13
C PRO A 24 12.56 -13.97 -0.30
N VAL A 25 13.20 -13.08 -1.05
CA VAL A 25 13.67 -13.34 -2.41
C VAL A 25 15.20 -13.36 -2.45
N THR A 26 15.76 -14.44 -2.99
CA THR A 26 17.21 -14.60 -3.11
C THR A 26 17.67 -14.21 -4.52
N ILE A 27 18.52 -13.21 -4.62
CA ILE A 27 19.04 -12.67 -5.89
C ILE A 27 20.48 -13.15 -6.12
N PRO A 28 20.73 -13.96 -7.17
CA PRO A 28 22.08 -14.42 -7.50
C PRO A 28 23.02 -13.25 -7.79
N GLN A 29 24.24 -13.32 -7.24
CA GLN A 29 25.29 -12.32 -7.45
C GLN A 29 26.37 -12.88 -8.37
N ARG A 30 26.98 -12.03 -9.20
CA ARG A 30 28.07 -12.45 -10.11
C ARG A 30 29.30 -12.96 -9.35
N LYS A 31 29.54 -12.43 -8.15
CA LYS A 31 30.60 -12.84 -7.22
C LYS A 31 30.08 -12.70 -5.79
N GLY A 32 30.29 -13.72 -4.96
CA GLY A 32 29.88 -13.73 -3.55
C GLY A 32 28.53 -14.42 -3.33
N GLU A 33 28.08 -14.40 -2.08
CA GLU A 33 26.83 -15.01 -1.66
C GLU A 33 25.61 -14.30 -2.30
N PRO A 34 24.50 -15.02 -2.52
CA PRO A 34 23.26 -14.41 -2.98
C PRO A 34 22.76 -13.30 -2.04
N LEU A 35 22.22 -12.23 -2.61
CA LEU A 35 21.59 -11.17 -1.84
C LEU A 35 20.19 -11.63 -1.43
N LEU A 36 19.93 -11.66 -0.12
CA LEU A 36 18.59 -11.88 0.41
C LEU A 36 17.84 -10.55 0.49
N VAL A 37 16.67 -10.49 -0.14
CA VAL A 37 15.73 -9.37 -0.06
C VAL A 37 14.53 -9.82 0.77
N ASP A 38 14.48 -9.37 2.02
CA ASP A 38 13.44 -9.71 3.00
C ASP A 38 12.86 -8.48 3.73
N GLN A 39 13.18 -7.28 3.24
CA GLN A 39 12.73 -6.00 3.78
C GLN A 39 12.55 -5.00 2.64
N ASP A 40 11.51 -4.16 2.73
CA ASP A 40 11.31 -3.05 1.80
C ASP A 40 12.48 -2.06 1.83
N GLU A 41 12.99 -1.72 0.64
CA GLU A 41 14.09 -0.78 0.46
C GLU A 41 13.64 0.68 0.31
N TYR A 42 12.37 0.91 -0.06
CA TYR A 42 11.86 2.24 -0.37
C TYR A 42 11.65 3.14 0.86
N PRO A 43 11.20 2.64 2.04
CA PRO A 43 11.06 3.47 3.23
C PRO A 43 12.37 4.18 3.63
N LYS A 44 12.32 5.51 3.67
CA LYS A 44 13.45 6.38 4.02
C LYS A 44 13.35 6.80 5.47
N PHE A 45 14.05 6.05 6.33
CA PHE A 45 14.01 6.27 7.77
C PHE A 45 14.48 7.68 8.15
N GLY A 46 13.80 8.28 9.13
CA GLY A 46 14.07 9.66 9.55
C GLY A 46 13.71 10.73 8.51
N THR A 47 12.78 10.45 7.59
CA THR A 47 12.14 11.48 6.77
C THR A 47 11.37 12.44 7.67
N THR A 48 11.57 13.75 7.48
CA THR A 48 10.92 14.81 8.27
C THR A 48 10.24 15.81 7.37
N VAL A 49 9.27 16.56 7.91
CA VAL A 49 8.60 17.65 7.20
C VAL A 49 9.63 18.67 6.68
N ASP A 50 10.62 19.04 7.48
CA ASP A 50 11.66 20.00 7.08
C ASP A 50 12.54 19.52 5.92
N LYS A 51 12.80 18.20 5.83
CA LYS A 51 13.51 17.62 4.68
C LYS A 51 12.64 17.66 3.43
N LEU A 52 11.36 17.32 3.56
CA LEU A 52 10.40 17.31 2.46
C LEU A 52 10.12 18.73 1.93
N ALA A 53 10.05 19.74 2.81
CA ALA A 53 9.79 21.13 2.45
C ALA A 53 10.87 21.76 1.54
N LYS A 54 12.06 21.16 1.49
CA LYS A 54 13.17 21.61 0.62
C LYS A 54 13.08 21.05 -0.80
N LEU A 55 12.16 20.11 -1.06
CA LEU A 55 12.02 19.50 -2.37
C LEU A 55 11.32 20.45 -3.32
N ARG A 56 11.84 20.50 -4.56
CA ARG A 56 11.20 21.26 -5.64
C ARG A 56 9.99 20.50 -6.16
N PRO A 57 8.97 21.20 -6.70
CA PRO A 57 7.87 20.57 -7.40
C PRO A 57 8.35 19.68 -8.55
N ALA A 58 7.72 18.52 -8.71
CA ALA A 58 8.13 17.51 -9.69
C ALA A 58 7.40 17.65 -11.03
N PHE A 59 6.18 18.20 -11.04
CA PHE A 59 5.30 18.20 -12.22
C PHE A 59 5.00 19.61 -12.75
N ILE A 60 4.55 20.51 -11.87
CA ILE A 60 4.24 21.90 -12.22
C ILE A 60 5.34 22.79 -11.67
N LYS A 61 6.02 23.51 -12.56
CA LYS A 61 7.12 24.40 -12.20
C LYS A 61 6.59 25.59 -11.39
N ASP A 62 7.37 26.01 -10.39
CA ASP A 62 7.19 27.21 -9.56
C ASP A 62 5.94 27.23 -8.64
N GLU A 63 4.79 26.72 -9.08
CA GLU A 63 3.51 26.73 -8.33
C GLU A 63 3.00 25.33 -7.93
N GLY A 64 3.70 24.27 -8.32
CA GLY A 64 3.29 22.90 -7.99
C GLY A 64 3.47 22.55 -6.51
N THR A 65 2.59 21.69 -5.99
CA THR A 65 2.66 21.20 -4.60
C THR A 65 3.15 19.75 -4.50
N VAL A 66 3.08 19.00 -5.61
CA VAL A 66 3.53 17.61 -5.69
C VAL A 66 5.03 17.58 -5.99
N THR A 67 5.78 16.85 -5.17
CA THR A 67 7.22 16.66 -5.20
C THR A 67 7.54 15.16 -5.19
N ALA A 68 8.80 14.80 -5.46
CA ALA A 68 9.24 13.40 -5.35
C ALA A 68 9.15 12.81 -3.92
N GLY A 69 8.94 13.65 -2.90
CA GLY A 69 8.83 13.20 -1.51
C GLY A 69 7.40 13.01 -1.02
N ASN A 70 6.39 13.42 -1.80
CA ASN A 70 4.97 13.25 -1.47
C ASN A 70 4.16 12.58 -2.59
N ALA A 71 4.87 11.91 -3.49
CA ALA A 71 4.35 10.98 -4.49
C ALA A 71 4.90 9.58 -4.19
N SER A 72 4.19 8.54 -4.63
CA SER A 72 4.68 7.16 -4.55
C SER A 72 5.99 6.98 -5.34
N GLY A 73 6.76 5.96 -4.97
CA GLY A 73 7.98 5.60 -5.67
C GLY A 73 7.73 4.95 -7.04
N ILE A 74 8.84 4.66 -7.72
CA ILE A 74 8.89 3.69 -8.80
C ILE A 74 9.48 2.44 -8.16
N ASN A 75 8.70 1.36 -8.13
CA ASN A 75 9.00 0.18 -7.33
C ASN A 75 8.81 -1.09 -8.16
N ASP A 76 9.63 -2.09 -7.86
CA ASP A 76 9.52 -3.44 -8.40
C ASP A 76 9.06 -4.38 -7.28
N GLY A 77 8.03 -5.18 -7.54
CA GLY A 77 7.48 -6.09 -6.54
C GLY A 77 6.37 -6.97 -7.10
N ALA A 78 6.00 -7.99 -6.34
CA ALA A 78 4.89 -8.88 -6.63
C ALA A 78 4.15 -9.23 -5.34
N ALA A 79 2.85 -9.50 -5.46
CA ALA A 79 2.02 -10.00 -4.36
C ALA A 79 1.16 -11.16 -4.88
N ALA A 80 0.89 -12.13 -4.01
CA ALA A 80 0.05 -13.27 -4.32
C ALA A 80 -0.88 -13.58 -3.14
N ILE A 81 -2.11 -13.99 -3.44
CA ILE A 81 -3.08 -14.48 -2.46
C ILE A 81 -3.68 -15.79 -2.96
N LEU A 82 -3.99 -16.70 -2.03
CA LEU A 82 -4.74 -17.92 -2.33
C LEU A 82 -6.22 -17.70 -1.99
N LEU A 83 -7.09 -17.84 -2.98
CA LEU A 83 -8.54 -17.71 -2.82
C LEU A 83 -9.23 -19.05 -3.09
N MET A 84 -10.25 -19.36 -2.28
CA MET A 84 -11.10 -20.53 -2.44
C MET A 84 -12.48 -20.28 -1.84
N SER A 85 -13.44 -21.17 -2.12
CA SER A 85 -14.72 -21.14 -1.41
C SER A 85 -14.51 -21.49 0.06
N LYS A 86 -15.36 -20.95 0.93
CA LYS A 86 -15.30 -21.22 2.38
C LYS A 86 -15.45 -22.72 2.65
N GLU A 87 -16.38 -23.37 1.96
CA GLU A 87 -16.69 -24.79 2.12
C GLU A 87 -15.47 -25.65 1.78
N LYS A 88 -14.71 -25.27 0.74
CA LYS A 88 -13.51 -26.01 0.36
C LYS A 88 -12.36 -25.79 1.33
N ALA A 89 -12.21 -24.57 1.86
CA ALA A 89 -11.23 -24.29 2.90
C ALA A 89 -11.50 -25.13 4.16
N GLU A 90 -12.77 -25.21 4.59
CA GLU A 90 -13.21 -26.02 5.74
C GLU A 90 -13.03 -27.53 5.49
N GLU A 91 -13.41 -28.03 4.32
CA GLU A 91 -13.20 -29.43 3.91
C GLU A 91 -11.72 -29.83 3.97
N LEU A 92 -10.83 -28.94 3.50
CA LEU A 92 -9.38 -29.17 3.48
C LEU A 92 -8.70 -28.85 4.83
N GLY A 93 -9.41 -28.34 5.83
CA GLY A 93 -8.86 -27.95 7.12
C GLY A 93 -7.85 -26.79 7.05
N LEU A 94 -7.99 -25.90 6.06
CA LEU A 94 -7.09 -24.76 5.86
C LEU A 94 -7.52 -23.54 6.69
N PRO A 95 -6.58 -22.73 7.20
CA PRO A 95 -6.92 -21.50 7.92
C PRO A 95 -7.53 -20.46 6.97
N ILE A 96 -8.53 -19.73 7.46
CA ILE A 96 -9.19 -18.65 6.73
C ILE A 96 -8.77 -17.32 7.34
N LEU A 97 -7.95 -16.54 6.62
CA LEU A 97 -7.45 -15.24 7.10
C LEU A 97 -8.51 -14.14 7.04
N ALA A 98 -9.31 -14.11 5.96
CA ALA A 98 -10.34 -13.10 5.75
C ALA A 98 -11.40 -13.61 4.77
N LYS A 99 -12.52 -12.89 4.69
CA LYS A 99 -13.59 -13.09 3.71
C LYS A 99 -13.81 -11.80 2.93
N ILE A 100 -13.98 -11.92 1.61
CA ILE A 100 -14.40 -10.80 0.77
C ILE A 100 -15.90 -10.57 0.99
N THR A 101 -16.24 -9.51 1.73
CA THR A 101 -17.65 -9.13 1.98
C THR A 101 -18.28 -8.43 0.78
N SER A 102 -17.53 -7.54 0.11
CA SER A 102 -17.98 -6.88 -1.10
C SER A 102 -16.79 -6.37 -1.92
N TYR A 103 -17.06 -6.07 -3.19
CA TYR A 103 -16.14 -5.36 -4.07
C TYR A 103 -16.92 -4.48 -5.05
N ALA A 104 -16.30 -3.38 -5.49
CA ALA A 104 -16.90 -2.48 -6.45
C ALA A 104 -15.84 -1.74 -7.27
N SER A 105 -16.25 -1.37 -8.49
CA SER A 105 -15.54 -0.43 -9.34
C SER A 105 -16.44 0.76 -9.68
N ALA A 106 -15.81 1.90 -9.89
CA ALA A 106 -16.43 3.15 -10.32
C ALA A 106 -15.45 3.92 -11.22
N GLY A 107 -15.99 4.72 -12.14
CA GLY A 107 -15.23 5.63 -12.99
C GLY A 107 -15.39 7.07 -12.52
N VAL A 108 -14.35 7.87 -12.74
CA VAL A 108 -14.34 9.33 -12.57
C VAL A 108 -13.72 9.96 -13.81
N ASP A 109 -13.81 11.28 -13.94
CA ASP A 109 -13.12 11.99 -15.01
C ASP A 109 -11.59 11.77 -14.89
N PRO A 110 -10.87 11.51 -16.01
CA PRO A 110 -9.43 11.27 -15.99
C PRO A 110 -8.60 12.40 -15.32
N SER A 111 -9.07 13.65 -15.37
CA SER A 111 -8.39 14.80 -14.76
C SER A 111 -8.34 14.75 -13.23
N ILE A 112 -9.22 13.97 -12.60
CA ILE A 112 -9.34 13.82 -11.14
C ILE A 112 -9.26 12.35 -10.72
N MET A 113 -8.48 11.55 -11.45
CA MET A 113 -8.40 10.09 -11.24
C MET A 113 -8.15 9.69 -9.77
N GLY A 114 -7.43 10.51 -9.00
CA GLY A 114 -7.17 10.28 -7.57
C GLY A 114 -8.43 10.26 -6.69
N CYS A 115 -9.56 10.77 -7.17
CA CYS A 115 -10.85 10.71 -6.47
C CYS A 115 -11.60 9.38 -6.67
N GLY A 116 -11.08 8.47 -7.52
CA GLY A 116 -11.69 7.17 -7.82
C GLY A 116 -12.08 6.30 -6.60
N PRO A 117 -11.29 6.28 -5.51
CA PRO A 117 -11.64 5.54 -4.30
C PRO A 117 -12.97 5.98 -3.66
N ILE A 118 -13.37 7.26 -3.78
CA ILE A 118 -14.58 7.79 -3.14
C ILE A 118 -15.85 7.07 -3.65
N PRO A 119 -16.19 7.11 -4.97
CA PRO A 119 -17.38 6.43 -5.46
C PRO A 119 -17.25 4.90 -5.41
N ALA A 120 -16.03 4.34 -5.56
CA ALA A 120 -15.82 2.89 -5.45
C ALA A 120 -16.12 2.37 -4.04
N THR A 121 -15.61 3.06 -3.00
CA THR A 121 -15.83 2.71 -1.60
C THR A 121 -17.29 2.85 -1.21
N LYS A 122 -17.95 3.96 -1.57
CA LYS A 122 -19.40 4.14 -1.31
C LYS A 122 -20.24 2.99 -1.89
N LYS A 123 -19.90 2.53 -3.10
CA LYS A 123 -20.58 1.42 -3.77
C LYS A 123 -20.28 0.07 -3.13
N ALA A 124 -19.04 -0.17 -2.68
CA ALA A 124 -18.68 -1.39 -1.95
C ALA A 124 -19.41 -1.45 -0.60
N LEU A 125 -19.36 -0.38 0.19
CA LEU A 125 -20.08 -0.28 1.47
C LEU A 125 -21.59 -0.49 1.31
N ALA A 126 -22.22 0.14 0.31
CA ALA A 126 -23.64 -0.07 0.02
C ALA A 126 -23.98 -1.54 -0.31
N LYS A 127 -23.14 -2.24 -1.08
CA LYS A 127 -23.30 -3.68 -1.36
C LYS A 127 -23.13 -4.54 -0.11
N ALA A 128 -22.21 -4.16 0.77
CA ALA A 128 -21.98 -4.82 2.05
C ALA A 128 -23.06 -4.49 3.10
N GLN A 129 -23.92 -3.50 2.84
CA GLN A 129 -24.85 -2.93 3.81
C GLN A 129 -24.12 -2.39 5.05
N LEU A 130 -22.95 -1.78 4.84
CA LEU A 130 -22.12 -1.17 5.86
C LEU A 130 -22.01 0.35 5.64
N THR A 131 -21.57 1.04 6.68
CA THR A 131 -21.17 2.45 6.69
C THR A 131 -19.66 2.54 6.89
N ILE A 132 -19.09 3.75 6.75
CA ILE A 132 -17.65 3.95 6.99
C ILE A 132 -17.29 3.76 8.47
N ASP A 133 -18.23 4.01 9.38
CA ASP A 133 -18.04 3.88 10.82
C ASP A 133 -17.97 2.40 11.26
N ASP A 134 -18.39 1.47 10.39
CA ASP A 134 -18.27 0.02 10.60
C ASP A 134 -16.89 -0.53 10.19
N ILE A 135 -15.99 0.30 9.68
CA ILE A 135 -14.68 -0.13 9.17
C ILE A 135 -13.58 0.16 10.21
N ASP A 136 -13.02 -0.89 10.78
CA ASP A 136 -11.96 -0.79 11.80
C ASP A 136 -10.61 -0.33 11.25
N LEU A 137 -10.28 -0.75 10.02
CA LEU A 137 -8.99 -0.47 9.38
C LEU A 137 -9.18 -0.19 7.89
N ILE A 138 -8.51 0.87 7.42
CA ILE A 138 -8.53 1.29 6.02
C ILE A 138 -7.10 1.24 5.50
N GLU A 139 -6.93 0.48 4.41
CA GLU A 139 -5.75 0.54 3.55
C GLU A 139 -6.12 1.32 2.28
N GLU A 140 -5.54 2.50 2.11
CA GLU A 140 -5.75 3.37 0.96
C GLU A 140 -4.38 3.59 0.29
N ASN A 141 -4.33 3.37 -1.02
CA ASN A 141 -3.08 3.41 -1.76
C ASN A 141 -2.61 4.86 -1.94
N GLU A 142 -1.47 5.19 -1.34
CA GLU A 142 -0.90 6.53 -1.26
C GLU A 142 -0.22 7.01 -2.56
N ALA A 143 -0.97 7.16 -3.66
CA ALA A 143 -0.41 7.59 -4.94
C ALA A 143 0.22 9.00 -4.86
N PHE A 144 -0.51 9.94 -4.28
CA PHE A 144 -0.08 11.32 -4.03
C PHE A 144 -0.72 11.83 -2.73
N ALA A 145 0.02 12.66 -1.99
CA ALA A 145 -0.41 13.24 -0.72
C ALA A 145 -1.39 14.41 -0.85
#